data_AF-A0A811QKJ4-F1
#
_entry.id   AF-A0A811QKJ4-F1
#
_cell.length_a   1.000
_cell.length_b   1.000
_cell.length_c   1.000
_cell.angle_alpha   90.00
_cell.angle_beta   90.00
_cell.angle_gamma   90.00
#
_symmetry.space_group_name_H-M   'P 1'
#
loop_
_entity.id
_entity.type
_entity.pdbx_description
1 polymer ?
#
loop_
_entity_poly.entity_id
_entity_poly.type
_entity_poly.pdbx_seq_one_letter_code
_entity_poly.pdbx_strand_id
1 'polypeptide(L)'
;MASFSEAPPGNPKADEKIFKTKCAQCYTVEKGAGHKQDYNRIDQEADEWRAKQIAKDIAKRKVESMQQIARKKANEERKRLESELELALMVEKLQELRSIRVQKMKKQGHFLPEEDDKYLERVKAAVEEEERQAASAARTDAVKDAILTAEESRKPPQNANSQEGGVNQRNTN
;
A
#
# COMPACT_ATOMS: atom_id res chain seq x y z
N MET A 1 -78.73 4.13 2.31
CA MET A 1 -77.51 3.66 1.61
C MET A 1 -77.33 2.21 2.01
N ALA A 2 -77.39 1.28 1.07
CA ALA A 2 -77.23 -0.14 1.39
C ALA A 2 -75.80 -0.39 1.89
N SER A 3 -75.68 -1.14 2.98
CA SER A 3 -74.41 -1.43 3.65
C SER A 3 -73.98 -2.88 3.42
N PHE A 4 -72.69 -3.17 3.59
CA PHE A 4 -72.18 -4.55 3.44
C PHE A 4 -72.87 -5.53 4.41
N SER A 5 -73.33 -5.06 5.57
CA SER A 5 -74.10 -5.85 6.54
C SER A 5 -75.47 -6.31 6.03
N GLU A 6 -75.99 -5.70 4.97
CA GLU A 6 -77.25 -6.10 4.31
C GLU A 6 -77.00 -6.99 3.07
N ALA A 7 -75.73 -7.31 2.75
CA ALA A 7 -75.40 -8.15 1.62
C ALA A 7 -75.70 -9.63 1.90
N PRO A 8 -76.10 -10.41 0.88
CA PRO A 8 -76.32 -11.83 1.02
C PRO A 8 -75.01 -12.57 1.37
N PRO A 9 -75.09 -13.73 2.04
CA PRO A 9 -73.92 -14.53 2.36
C PRO A 9 -73.16 -14.90 1.08
N GLY A 10 -71.85 -14.62 1.08
CA GLY A 10 -70.98 -14.85 -0.09
C GLY A 10 -70.86 -16.33 -0.45
N ASN A 11 -70.68 -16.61 -1.74
CA ASN A 11 -70.45 -17.97 -2.24
C ASN A 11 -69.09 -18.00 -2.97
N PRO A 12 -68.05 -18.57 -2.35
CA PRO A 12 -66.69 -18.50 -2.87
C PRO A 12 -66.55 -19.12 -4.26
N LYS A 13 -67.36 -20.13 -4.61
CA LYS A 13 -67.33 -20.76 -5.94
C LYS A 13 -67.92 -19.85 -7.02
N ALA A 14 -68.99 -19.12 -6.69
CA ALA A 14 -69.57 -18.14 -7.61
C ALA A 14 -68.64 -16.93 -7.75
N ASP A 15 -68.07 -16.48 -6.64
CA ASP A 15 -67.17 -15.33 -6.59
C ASP A 15 -65.85 -15.61 -7.33
N GLU A 16 -65.30 -16.82 -7.22
CA GLU A 16 -64.13 -17.24 -8.00
C GLU A 16 -64.42 -17.24 -9.51
N LYS A 17 -65.62 -17.68 -9.91
CA LYS A 17 -66.04 -17.65 -11.32
C LYS A 17 -66.19 -16.21 -11.82
N ILE A 18 -66.76 -15.32 -11.00
CA ILE A 18 -66.88 -13.89 -11.29
C ILE A 18 -65.48 -13.27 -11.44
N PHE A 19 -64.59 -13.57 -10.51
CA PHE A 19 -63.21 -13.08 -10.54
C PHE A 19 -62.49 -13.54 -11.81
N LYS A 20 -62.54 -14.84 -12.15
CA LYS A 20 -61.93 -15.40 -13.37
C LYS A 20 -62.49 -14.79 -14.65
N THR A 21 -63.79 -14.52 -14.69
CA THR A 21 -64.45 -14.03 -15.91
C THR A 21 -64.28 -12.53 -16.11
N LYS A 22 -64.34 -11.74 -15.03
CA LYS A 22 -64.41 -10.28 -15.12
C LYS A 22 -63.12 -9.56 -14.71
N CYS A 23 -62.32 -10.16 -13.83
CA CYS A 23 -61.18 -9.49 -13.22
C CYS A 23 -59.84 -10.12 -13.63
N ALA A 24 -59.78 -11.44 -13.84
CA ALA A 24 -58.52 -12.15 -14.08
C ALA A 24 -57.81 -11.76 -15.38
N GLN A 25 -58.52 -11.15 -16.33
CA GLN A 25 -57.91 -10.64 -17.56
C GLN A 25 -56.98 -9.44 -17.31
N CYS A 26 -57.22 -8.66 -16.25
CA CYS A 26 -56.41 -7.48 -15.89
C CYS A 26 -55.73 -7.60 -14.51
N TYR A 27 -56.21 -8.49 -13.65
CA TYR A 27 -55.71 -8.71 -12.29
C TYR A 27 -55.23 -10.15 -12.10
N THR A 28 -53.93 -10.34 -11.93
CA THR A 28 -53.35 -11.63 -11.55
C THR A 28 -53.34 -11.76 -10.01
N VAL A 29 -53.85 -12.87 -9.48
CA VAL A 29 -53.74 -13.21 -8.03
C VAL A 29 -52.47 -14.00 -7.73
N GLU A 30 -51.65 -14.29 -8.75
CA GLU A 30 -50.41 -15.00 -8.56
C GLU A 30 -49.42 -14.16 -7.75
N LYS A 31 -48.98 -14.70 -6.61
CA LYS A 31 -47.84 -14.17 -5.86
C LYS A 31 -46.55 -14.39 -6.64
N GLY A 32 -46.29 -13.54 -7.64
CA GLY A 32 -44.97 -13.11 -8.14
C GLY A 32 -43.81 -14.12 -8.27
N ALA A 33 -44.08 -15.42 -8.38
CA ALA A 33 -43.05 -16.45 -8.23
C ALA A 33 -42.19 -16.62 -9.48
N GLY A 34 -42.73 -16.38 -10.67
CA GLY A 34 -42.01 -16.53 -11.95
C GLY A 34 -40.98 -15.42 -12.19
N HIS A 35 -41.34 -14.15 -11.96
CA HIS A 35 -40.44 -13.02 -12.22
C HIS A 35 -39.26 -12.92 -11.24
N LYS A 36 -39.40 -13.46 -10.02
CA LYS A 36 -38.40 -13.28 -8.96
C LYS A 36 -37.09 -14.04 -9.21
N GLN A 37 -37.15 -15.18 -9.90
CA GLN A 37 -35.95 -15.97 -10.22
C GLN A 37 -35.11 -15.33 -11.33
N ASP A 38 -35.77 -14.71 -12.32
CA ASP A 38 -35.07 -14.01 -13.40
C ASP A 38 -34.36 -12.74 -12.88
N TYR A 39 -35.00 -11.96 -12.02
CA TYR A 39 -34.36 -10.79 -11.41
C TYR A 39 -33.17 -11.18 -10.53
N ASN A 40 -33.29 -12.25 -9.73
CA ASN A 40 -32.17 -12.71 -8.92
C ASN A 40 -30.98 -13.17 -9.78
N ARG A 41 -31.23 -13.84 -10.91
CA ARG A 41 -30.17 -14.26 -11.83
C ARG A 41 -29.48 -13.05 -12.47
N ILE A 42 -30.26 -12.07 -12.94
CA ILE A 42 -29.74 -10.84 -13.56
C ILE A 42 -28.92 -10.03 -12.55
N ASP A 43 -29.39 -9.90 -11.31
CA ASP A 43 -28.65 -9.23 -10.24
C ASP A 43 -27.32 -9.93 -9.94
N GLN A 44 -27.32 -11.26 -9.88
CA GLN A 44 -26.10 -12.04 -9.69
C GLN A 44 -25.11 -11.85 -10.86
N GLU A 45 -25.58 -11.89 -12.11
CA GLU A 45 -24.73 -11.65 -13.27
C GLU A 45 -24.13 -10.23 -13.26
N ALA A 46 -24.91 -9.23 -12.83
CA ALA A 46 -24.44 -7.85 -12.68
C ALA A 46 -23.39 -7.73 -11.57
N ASP A 47 -23.58 -8.40 -10.43
CA ASP A 47 -22.60 -8.45 -9.33
C ASP A 47 -21.30 -9.13 -9.75
N GLU A 48 -21.38 -10.26 -10.44
CA GLU A 48 -20.22 -10.96 -10.96
C GLU A 48 -19.46 -10.10 -11.97
N TRP A 49 -20.17 -9.38 -12.83
CA TRP A 49 -19.55 -8.44 -13.77
C TRP A 49 -18.85 -7.28 -13.05
N ARG A 50 -19.52 -6.67 -12.06
CA ARG A 50 -18.93 -5.61 -11.23
C ARG A 50 -17.69 -6.10 -10.50
N ALA A 51 -17.75 -7.28 -9.88
CA ALA A 51 -16.62 -7.87 -9.17
C ALA A 51 -15.42 -8.08 -10.11
N LYS A 52 -15.66 -8.55 -11.34
CA LYS A 52 -14.61 -8.70 -12.36
C LYS A 52 -13.98 -7.36 -12.75
N GLN A 53 -14.78 -6.31 -12.93
CA GLN A 53 -14.23 -4.98 -13.25
C GLN A 53 -13.42 -4.39 -12.09
N ILE A 54 -13.94 -4.47 -10.86
CA ILE A 54 -13.22 -4.02 -9.67
C ILE A 54 -11.91 -4.78 -9.50
N ALA A 55 -11.92 -6.11 -9.69
CA ALA A 55 -10.70 -6.93 -9.63
C ALA A 55 -9.68 -6.50 -10.69
N LYS A 56 -10.13 -6.26 -11.93
CA LYS A 56 -9.27 -5.77 -13.02
C LYS A 56 -8.64 -4.41 -12.69
N ASP A 57 -9.41 -3.47 -12.16
CA ASP A 57 -8.91 -2.14 -11.79
C ASP A 57 -7.95 -2.17 -10.60
N ILE A 58 -8.21 -3.02 -9.60
CA ILE A 58 -7.28 -3.25 -8.48
C ILE A 58 -5.98 -3.86 -8.99
N ALA A 59 -6.06 -4.87 -9.87
CA ALA A 59 -4.87 -5.51 -10.45
C ALA A 59 -4.04 -4.48 -11.26
N LYS A 60 -4.71 -3.67 -12.08
CA LYS A 60 -4.06 -2.61 -12.87
C LYS A 60 -3.34 -1.60 -11.97
N ARG A 61 -4.02 -1.07 -10.96
CA ARG A 61 -3.42 -0.12 -9.99
C ARG A 61 -2.23 -0.72 -9.24
N LYS A 62 -2.29 -1.98 -8.84
CA LYS A 62 -1.17 -2.67 -8.18
C LYS A 62 0.05 -2.80 -9.10
N VAL A 63 -0.17 -3.17 -10.36
CA VAL A 63 0.92 -3.25 -11.36
C VAL A 63 1.52 -1.87 -11.63
N GLU A 64 0.69 -0.83 -11.80
CA GLU A 64 1.15 0.55 -11.99
C GLU A 64 1.96 1.05 -10.79
N SER A 65 1.49 0.82 -9.56
CA SER A 65 2.20 1.16 -8.34
C SER A 65 3.56 0.44 -8.25
N MET A 66 3.59 -0.86 -8.52
CA MET A 66 4.84 -1.63 -8.57
C MET A 66 5.82 -1.08 -9.61
N GLN A 67 5.33 -0.73 -10.80
CA GLN A 67 6.16 -0.12 -11.85
C GLN A 67 6.72 1.24 -11.43
N GLN A 68 5.95 2.06 -10.72
CA GLN A 68 6.44 3.34 -10.19
C GLN A 68 7.55 3.12 -9.14
N ILE A 69 7.38 2.17 -8.23
CA ILE A 69 8.40 1.83 -7.24
C ILE A 69 9.69 1.35 -7.94
N ALA A 70 9.57 0.45 -8.92
CA ALA A 70 10.71 -0.05 -9.68
C ALA A 70 11.44 1.07 -10.44
N ARG A 71 10.70 1.96 -11.10
CA ARG A 71 11.26 3.14 -11.80
C ARG A 71 11.97 4.09 -10.84
N LYS A 72 11.37 4.38 -9.68
CA LYS A 72 11.95 5.26 -8.66
C LYS A 72 13.26 4.68 -8.15
N LYS A 73 13.27 3.40 -7.75
CA LYS A 73 14.47 2.70 -7.29
C LYS A 73 15.59 2.70 -8.34
N ALA A 74 15.24 2.41 -9.60
CA ALA A 74 16.22 2.43 -10.70
C ALA A 74 16.77 3.85 -10.95
N ASN A 75 15.95 4.88 -10.81
CA ASN A 75 16.36 6.27 -11.01
C ASN A 75 17.24 6.79 -9.86
N GLU A 76 16.94 6.41 -8.62
CA GLU A 76 17.76 6.72 -7.45
C GLU A 76 19.13 6.06 -7.54
N GLU A 77 19.17 4.77 -7.89
CA GLU A 77 20.44 4.04 -8.09
C GLU A 77 21.26 4.64 -9.23
N ARG A 78 20.61 5.03 -10.35
CA ARG A 78 21.30 5.71 -11.45
C ARG A 78 21.96 7.01 -11.00
N LYS A 79 21.23 7.85 -10.24
CA LYS A 79 21.77 9.12 -9.71
C LYS A 79 22.93 8.89 -8.75
N ARG A 80 22.82 7.86 -7.91
CA ARG A 80 23.90 7.45 -7.00
C ARG A 80 25.16 7.09 -7.79
N LEU A 81 25.04 6.17 -8.75
CA LEU A 81 26.15 5.74 -9.60
C LEU A 81 26.74 6.89 -10.43
N GLU A 82 25.91 7.82 -10.90
CA GLU A 82 26.36 9.01 -11.63
C GLU A 82 27.26 9.90 -10.75
N SER A 83 26.88 10.14 -9.49
CA SER A 83 27.71 10.89 -8.55
C SER A 83 29.00 10.16 -8.14
N GLU A 84 28.93 8.83 -7.99
CA GLU A 84 30.12 8.00 -7.70
C GLU A 84 31.09 8.02 -8.90
N LEU A 85 30.58 7.98 -10.13
CA LEU A 85 31.37 8.10 -11.35
C LEU A 85 32.02 9.48 -11.48
N GLU A 86 31.30 10.56 -11.21
CA GLU A 86 31.85 11.92 -11.24
C GLU A 86 33.01 12.07 -10.26
N LEU A 87 32.86 11.56 -9.03
CA LEU A 87 33.93 11.53 -8.04
C LEU A 87 35.14 10.72 -8.51
N ALA A 88 34.92 9.53 -9.07
CA ALA A 88 35.99 8.67 -9.59
C ALA A 88 36.78 9.38 -10.71
N LEU A 89 36.09 10.06 -11.64
CA LEU A 89 36.72 10.83 -12.71
C LEU A 89 37.55 12.00 -12.17
N MET A 90 37.07 12.71 -11.15
CA MET A 90 37.85 13.77 -10.50
C MET A 90 39.13 13.22 -9.87
N VAL A 91 39.05 12.07 -9.18
CA VAL A 91 40.20 11.41 -8.56
C VAL A 91 41.21 10.97 -9.61
N GLU A 92 40.77 10.35 -10.70
CA GLU A 92 41.64 9.96 -11.82
C GLU A 92 42.36 11.20 -12.39
N LYS A 93 41.63 12.30 -12.60
CA LYS A 93 42.25 13.55 -13.10
C LYS A 93 43.29 14.11 -12.13
N LEU A 94 43.03 14.07 -10.83
CA LEU A 94 44.00 14.48 -9.81
C LEU A 94 45.23 13.58 -9.80
N GLN A 95 45.06 12.26 -9.99
CA GLN A 95 46.16 11.31 -10.10
C GLN A 95 47.03 11.58 -11.34
N GLU A 96 46.44 11.88 -12.49
CA GLU A 96 47.18 12.31 -13.69
C GLU A 96 48.03 13.56 -13.42
N LEU A 97 47.42 14.60 -12.83
CA LEU A 97 48.11 15.84 -12.49
C LEU A 97 49.25 15.60 -11.49
N ARG A 98 49.04 14.69 -10.53
CA ARG A 98 50.09 14.24 -9.60
C ARG A 98 51.24 13.59 -10.35
N SER A 99 50.96 12.66 -11.27
CA SER A 99 51.99 11.98 -12.06
C SER A 99 52.86 12.99 -12.82
N ILE A 100 52.23 13.96 -13.48
CA ILE A 100 52.92 15.04 -14.20
C ILE A 100 53.80 15.87 -13.24
N ARG A 101 53.26 16.25 -12.07
CA ARG A 101 54.01 17.00 -11.06
C ARG A 101 55.22 16.22 -10.57
N VAL A 102 55.07 14.96 -10.19
CA VAL A 102 56.16 14.09 -9.72
C VAL A 102 57.25 13.96 -10.79
N GLN A 103 56.88 13.74 -12.05
CA GLN A 103 57.84 13.69 -13.16
C GLN A 103 58.60 15.02 -13.34
N LYS A 104 57.91 16.16 -13.22
CA LYS A 104 58.54 17.49 -13.28
C LYS A 104 59.53 17.69 -12.12
N MET A 105 59.12 17.36 -10.89
CA MET A 105 59.93 17.51 -9.69
C MET A 105 61.18 16.62 -9.74
N LYS A 106 61.03 15.37 -10.21
CA LYS A 106 62.16 14.44 -10.43
C LYS A 106 63.22 15.00 -11.39
N LYS A 107 62.81 15.69 -12.45
CA LYS A 107 63.73 16.35 -13.40
C LYS A 107 64.42 17.58 -12.81
N GLN A 108 63.76 18.29 -11.90
CA GLN A 108 64.26 19.54 -11.31
C GLN A 108 65.14 19.32 -10.07
N GLY A 109 65.36 18.07 -9.64
CA GLY A 109 66.21 17.76 -8.49
C GLY A 109 65.62 18.17 -7.14
N HIS A 110 64.33 18.53 -7.09
CA HIS A 110 63.63 18.83 -5.86
C HIS A 110 63.08 17.56 -5.20
N PHE A 111 63.32 17.48 -3.90
CA PHE A 111 62.81 16.50 -2.92
C PHE A 111 61.27 16.66 -2.76
N LEU A 112 60.40 15.63 -2.69
CA LEU A 112 60.62 14.19 -2.68
C LEU A 112 59.33 13.42 -3.07
N PRO A 113 59.35 12.55 -4.10
CA PRO A 113 58.28 11.58 -4.34
C PRO A 113 57.96 10.71 -3.13
N GLU A 114 58.97 10.28 -2.34
CA GLU A 114 58.75 9.41 -1.18
C GLU A 114 58.04 10.11 0.01
N GLU A 115 58.15 11.42 0.15
CA GLU A 115 57.38 12.17 1.18
C GLU A 115 55.94 12.41 0.77
N ASP A 116 55.73 12.64 -0.52
CA ASP A 116 54.39 12.73 -1.10
C ASP A 116 53.67 11.37 -0.98
N ASP A 117 54.39 10.26 -1.22
CA ASP A 117 53.88 8.90 -0.98
C ASP A 117 53.56 8.65 0.50
N LYS A 118 54.45 9.05 1.43
CA LYS A 118 54.17 8.98 2.88
C LYS A 118 52.97 9.85 3.30
N TYR A 119 52.78 11.00 2.67
CA TYR A 119 51.61 11.84 2.91
C TYR A 119 50.33 11.14 2.45
N LEU A 120 50.32 10.57 1.25
CA LEU A 120 49.17 9.81 0.75
C LEU A 120 48.87 8.57 1.59
N GLU A 121 49.89 7.84 2.06
CA GLU A 121 49.68 6.71 2.97
C GLU A 121 49.08 7.16 4.31
N ARG A 122 49.51 8.32 4.86
CA ARG A 122 48.86 8.90 6.04
C ARG A 122 47.41 9.30 5.78
N VAL A 123 47.12 9.87 4.62
CA VAL A 123 45.75 10.22 4.23
C VAL A 123 44.89 8.97 4.09
N LYS A 124 45.37 7.92 3.41
CA LYS A 124 44.66 6.62 3.32
C LYS A 124 44.39 6.02 4.69
N ALA A 125 45.41 5.99 5.57
CA ALA A 125 45.27 5.47 6.93
C ALA A 125 44.25 6.27 7.75
N ALA A 126 44.22 7.60 7.59
CA ALA A 126 43.22 8.45 8.25
C ALA A 126 41.80 8.18 7.75
N VAL A 127 41.61 8.00 6.43
CA VAL A 127 40.31 7.63 5.84
C VAL A 127 39.83 6.27 6.36
N GLU A 128 40.70 5.26 6.39
CA GLU A 128 40.33 3.93 6.89
C GLU A 128 39.95 3.95 8.39
N GLU A 129 40.65 4.77 9.19
CA GLU A 129 40.30 4.97 10.59
C GLU A 129 38.97 5.72 10.76
N GLU A 130 38.69 6.74 9.95
CA GLU A 130 37.40 7.43 9.95
C GLU A 130 36.25 6.50 9.55
N GLU A 131 36.44 5.64 8.55
CA GLU A 131 35.47 4.60 8.17
C GLU A 131 35.22 3.61 9.32
N ARG A 132 36.28 3.17 10.01
CA ARG A 132 36.17 2.30 11.19
C ARG A 132 35.41 2.97 12.33
N GLN A 133 35.64 4.26 12.55
CA GLN A 133 34.92 5.06 13.54
C GLN A 133 33.45 5.21 13.17
N ALA A 134 33.14 5.55 11.92
CA ALA A 134 31.78 5.66 11.41
C ALA A 134 31.02 4.32 11.52
N ALA A 135 31.66 3.20 11.17
CA ALA A 135 31.10 1.87 11.33
C ALA A 135 30.81 1.53 12.81
N SER A 136 31.69 1.95 13.72
CA SER A 136 31.52 1.74 15.16
C SER A 136 30.37 2.59 15.71
N ALA A 137 30.27 3.86 15.29
CA ALA A 137 29.17 4.75 15.65
C ALA A 137 27.82 4.19 15.16
N ALA A 138 27.73 3.77 13.90
CA ALA A 138 26.53 3.16 13.34
C ALA A 138 26.10 1.89 14.09
N ARG A 139 27.06 1.05 14.52
CA ARG A 139 26.76 -0.11 15.39
C ARG A 139 26.20 0.32 16.74
N THR A 140 26.74 1.37 17.35
CA THR A 140 26.24 1.86 18.64
C THR A 140 24.84 2.44 18.51
N ASP A 141 24.54 3.14 17.42
CA ASP A 141 23.22 3.71 17.17
C ASP A 141 22.19 2.61 16.89
N ALA A 142 22.54 1.60 16.10
CA ALA A 142 21.70 0.42 15.89
C ALA A 142 21.39 -0.31 17.21
N VAL A 143 22.35 -0.39 18.13
CA VAL A 143 22.14 -0.98 19.46
C VAL A 143 21.20 -0.11 20.31
N LYS A 144 21.35 1.22 20.29
CA LYS A 144 20.43 2.13 20.99
C LYS A 144 19.00 1.98 20.46
N ASP A 145 18.83 1.93 19.15
CA ASP A 145 17.52 1.76 18.52
C ASP A 145 16.87 0.42 18.88
N ALA A 146 17.65 -0.65 18.94
CA ALA A 146 17.16 -1.97 19.37
C ALA A 146 16.71 -1.97 20.84
N ILE A 147 17.43 -1.27 21.72
CA ILE A 147 17.05 -1.11 23.13
C ILE A 147 15.74 -0.31 23.23
N LEU A 148 15.65 0.84 22.55
CA LEU A 148 14.43 1.66 22.54
C LEU A 148 13.22 0.87 22.04
N THR A 149 13.39 0.11 20.96
CA THR A 149 12.34 -0.76 20.39
C THR A 149 11.89 -1.84 21.39
N ALA A 150 12.84 -2.44 22.12
CA ALA A 150 12.55 -3.44 23.14
C ALA A 150 11.88 -2.82 24.39
N GLU A 151 12.25 -1.60 24.77
CA GLU A 151 11.63 -0.87 25.88
C GLU A 151 10.19 -0.42 25.56
N GLU A 152 9.95 0.06 24.34
CA GLU A 152 8.60 0.42 23.88
C GLU A 152 7.68 -0.80 23.84
N SER A 153 8.21 -1.96 23.45
CA SER A 153 7.48 -3.24 23.48
C SER A 153 7.16 -3.75 24.88
N ARG A 154 7.83 -3.26 25.93
CA ARG A 154 7.59 -3.63 27.35
C ARG A 154 6.58 -2.72 28.04
N LYS A 155 6.09 -1.67 27.40
CA LYS A 155 5.06 -0.79 27.97
C LYS A 155 3.73 -1.57 28.05
N PRO A 156 3.11 -1.70 29.23
CA PRO A 156 1.84 -2.43 29.35
C PRO A 156 0.74 -1.73 28.54
N PRO A 157 -0.27 -2.46 28.04
CA PRO A 157 -1.39 -1.85 27.34
C PRO A 157 -2.05 -0.86 28.31
N GLN A 158 -2.02 0.42 27.96
CA GLN A 158 -2.82 1.41 28.65
C GLN A 158 -4.28 0.98 28.48
N ASN A 159 -4.89 0.57 29.59
CA ASN A 159 -6.30 0.21 29.70
C ASN A 159 -7.17 1.29 29.06
N ALA A 160 -7.59 1.07 27.82
CA ALA A 160 -8.70 1.74 27.18
C ALA A 160 -9.93 0.85 27.38
N ASN A 161 -10.64 1.06 28.48
CA ASN A 161 -12.03 0.66 28.70
C ASN A 161 -12.64 1.79 29.54
N SER A 162 -13.72 2.47 29.16
CA SER A 162 -14.89 1.95 28.44
C SER A 162 -15.64 3.09 27.77
N GLN A 163 -15.98 2.93 26.49
CA GLN A 163 -17.21 3.52 25.98
C GLN A 163 -17.93 2.51 25.08
N GLU A 164 -19.12 2.17 25.56
CA GLU A 164 -20.32 1.76 24.82
C GLU A 164 -20.42 0.38 24.15
N GLY A 165 -21.42 -0.38 24.64
CA GLY A 165 -22.18 -1.32 23.84
C GLY A 165 -22.94 -2.37 24.63
N GLY A 166 -24.28 -2.24 24.75
CA GLY A 166 -25.17 -3.41 24.68
C GLY A 166 -26.15 -3.68 25.83
N VAL A 167 -27.36 -3.11 25.71
CA VAL A 167 -28.70 -3.76 25.83
C VAL A 167 -29.02 -4.62 27.06
N ASN A 168 -30.07 -4.21 27.82
CA ASN A 168 -31.11 -5.17 28.20
C ASN A 168 -32.50 -4.49 28.34
N GLN A 169 -33.49 -5.12 27.69
CA GLN A 169 -34.90 -4.77 27.68
C GLN A 169 -35.55 -4.98 29.06
N ARG A 170 -36.57 -4.19 29.40
CA ARG A 170 -37.80 -4.72 30.02
C ARG A 170 -38.99 -3.76 29.94
N ASN A 171 -40.13 -4.38 29.67
CA ASN A 171 -41.44 -3.82 29.34
C ASN A 171 -42.18 -3.15 30.52
N THR A 172 -43.18 -2.34 30.14
CA THR A 172 -44.52 -2.15 30.76
C THR A 172 -44.63 -1.76 32.24
N ASN A 173 -45.09 -0.53 32.51
CA ASN A 173 -46.48 -0.21 32.85
C ASN A 173 -46.73 1.30 32.74
#